data_AF-A0A9E6DEF0-F1
#
_entry.id   AF-A0A9E6DEF0-F1
#
_cell.length_a   1.000
_cell.length_b   1.000
_cell.length_c   1.000
_cell.angle_alpha   90.00
_cell.angle_beta   90.00
_cell.angle_gamma   90.00
#
_symmetry.space_group_name_H-M   'P 1'
#
loop_
_entity.id
_entity.type
_entity.pdbx_description
1 polymer ?
#
loop_
_entity_poly.entity_id
_entity_poly.type
_entity_poly.pdbx_seq_one_letter_code
_entity_poly.pdbx_strand_id
1 'polypeptide(L)' 'PNLSYSGTQQWMGFRPSTPDSVPLIGQLGHSGIYTGFGHQHVGLTAGPKTGRLIAQMISGQSPNIDMSAYAPERYVAL' A
#
# COMPACT_ATOMS: atom_id res chain seq x y z
N PRO A 1 -8.05 3.89 36.07
CA PRO A 1 -6.85 3.16 36.57
C PRO A 1 -7.10 1.72 37.09
N ASN A 2 -8.21 1.06 36.73
CA ASN A 2 -8.56 -0.29 37.21
C ASN A 2 -8.72 -1.28 36.04
N LEU A 3 -7.72 -1.40 35.18
CA LEU A 3 -7.75 -2.29 34.01
C LEU A 3 -7.31 -3.71 34.42
N SER A 4 -8.17 -4.70 34.24
CA SER A 4 -7.87 -6.14 34.41
C SER A 4 -7.83 -6.84 33.05
N TYR A 5 -6.84 -7.70 32.82
CA TYR A 5 -6.74 -8.53 31.61
C TYR A 5 -6.70 -10.02 31.98
N SER A 6 -7.24 -10.89 31.13
CA SER A 6 -7.34 -12.33 31.38
C SER A 6 -6.12 -13.15 30.92
N GLY A 7 -5.25 -12.56 30.12
CA GLY A 7 -3.99 -13.16 29.67
C GLY A 7 -3.28 -12.32 28.61
N THR A 8 -2.05 -12.72 28.27
CA THR A 8 -1.27 -12.10 27.18
C THR A 8 -0.94 -13.15 26.13
N GLN A 9 -0.90 -12.73 24.87
CA GLN A 9 -0.42 -13.56 23.78
C GLN A 9 0.73 -12.84 23.08
N GLN A 10 1.83 -13.54 22.85
CA GLN A 10 2.86 -13.08 21.93
C GLN A 10 2.48 -13.47 20.51
N TRP A 11 2.60 -12.51 19.59
CA TRP A 11 2.28 -12.70 18.18
C TRP A 11 3.38 -12.12 17.30
N MET A 12 3.49 -12.67 16.09
CA MET A 12 4.32 -12.16 15.01
C MET A 12 3.51 -12.18 13.71
N GLY A 13 3.72 -11.18 12.86
CA GLY A 13 3.11 -11.08 11.54
C GLY A 13 4.13 -10.60 10.50
N PHE A 14 3.89 -11.00 9.24
CA PHE A 14 4.72 -10.56 8.13
C PHE A 14 4.52 -9.07 7.83
N ARG A 15 5.58 -8.42 7.36
CA ARG A 15 5.56 -7.03 6.89
C ARG A 15 6.04 -6.99 5.43
N PRO A 16 5.15 -7.31 4.47
CA PRO A 16 5.52 -7.36 3.06
C PRO A 16 6.12 -6.03 2.59
N SER A 17 7.29 -6.14 1.96
CA SER A 17 8.21 -5.07 1.60
C SER A 17 8.54 -5.11 0.13
N THR A 18 8.72 -3.94 -0.46
CA THR A 18 9.48 -3.78 -1.70
C THR A 18 10.98 -3.56 -1.39
N PRO A 19 11.89 -3.84 -2.34
CA PRO A 19 13.32 -3.60 -2.15
C PRO A 19 13.70 -2.17 -1.74
N ASP A 20 13.00 -1.17 -2.28
CA ASP A 20 13.18 0.26 -1.97
C ASP A 20 12.36 0.76 -0.77
N SER A 21 11.57 -0.10 -0.12
CA SER A 21 10.64 0.25 0.96
C SER A 21 9.53 1.26 0.58
N VAL A 22 9.31 1.51 -0.72
CA VAL A 22 8.20 2.33 -1.23
C VAL A 22 7.06 1.38 -1.68
N PRO A 23 5.78 1.63 -1.38
CA PRO A 23 4.72 0.72 -1.82
C PRO A 23 4.53 0.74 -3.34
N LEU A 24 3.99 -0.33 -3.91
CA LEU A 24 3.52 -0.36 -5.29
C LEU A 24 2.04 0.03 -5.30
N ILE A 25 1.72 1.14 -5.95
CA ILE A 25 0.38 1.71 -6.06
C ILE A 25 0.17 2.16 -7.50
N GLY A 26 -0.75 1.51 -8.20
CA GLY A 26 -1.06 1.85 -9.59
C GLY A 26 -1.54 0.64 -10.40
N GLN A 27 -1.97 0.91 -11.63
CA GLN A 27 -2.38 -0.11 -12.57
C GLN A 27 -1.15 -0.82 -13.16
N LEU A 28 -1.22 -2.15 -13.33
CA LEU A 28 -0.20 -2.90 -14.05
C LEU A 28 -0.42 -2.73 -15.56
N GLY A 29 0.42 -1.94 -16.22
CA GLY A 29 0.24 -1.55 -17.62
C GLY A 29 -1.19 -1.06 -17.88
N HIS A 30 -1.85 -1.65 -18.87
CA HIS A 30 -3.25 -1.36 -19.22
C HIS A 30 -4.19 -2.53 -18.89
N SER A 31 -3.85 -3.35 -17.88
CA SER A 31 -4.52 -4.65 -17.63
C SER A 31 -5.89 -4.57 -16.94
N GLY A 32 -6.25 -3.42 -16.37
CA GLY A 32 -7.37 -3.32 -15.44
C GLY A 32 -7.06 -3.81 -14.01
N ILE A 33 -5.86 -4.32 -13.75
CA ILE A 33 -5.43 -4.82 -12.43
C ILE A 33 -4.65 -3.72 -11.69
N TYR A 34 -5.04 -3.46 -10.44
CA TYR A 34 -4.43 -2.41 -9.60
C TYR A 34 -3.67 -3.01 -8.43
N THR A 35 -2.50 -2.44 -8.15
CA THR A 35 -1.64 -2.77 -7.02
C THR A 35 -1.82 -1.78 -5.88
N GLY A 36 -1.59 -2.25 -4.66
CA GLY A 36 -1.72 -1.48 -3.43
C GLY A 36 -1.07 -2.20 -2.24
N PHE A 37 0.17 -2.64 -2.40
CA PHE A 37 0.90 -3.43 -1.39
C PHE A 37 2.33 -2.92 -1.16
N GLY A 38 3.03 -3.49 -0.18
CA GLY A 38 4.43 -3.15 0.13
C GLY A 38 4.60 -2.06 1.21
N HIS A 39 3.55 -1.73 1.96
CA HIS A 39 3.55 -0.64 2.94
C HIS A 39 4.21 -0.95 4.28
N GLN A 40 4.86 -2.10 4.47
CA GLN A 40 5.62 -2.36 5.69
C GLN A 40 4.79 -2.23 6.98
N HIS A 41 5.43 -1.68 8.02
CA HIS A 41 4.82 -1.36 9.30
C HIS A 41 3.88 -0.15 9.24
N VAL A 42 3.84 0.61 8.15
CA VAL A 42 2.98 1.79 8.00
C VAL A 42 1.69 1.51 7.23
N GLY A 43 1.43 0.26 6.84
CA GLY A 43 0.26 -0.13 6.05
C GLY A 43 -1.09 0.25 6.66
N LEU A 44 -1.24 0.12 7.99
CA LEU A 44 -2.49 0.51 8.66
C LEU A 44 -2.78 2.00 8.51
N THR A 45 -1.75 2.85 8.63
CA THR A 45 -1.86 4.30 8.49
C THR A 45 -2.04 4.72 7.02
N ALA A 46 -1.32 4.08 6.10
CA ALA A 46 -1.31 4.44 4.68
C ALA A 46 -2.49 3.83 3.88
N GLY A 47 -3.16 2.82 4.42
CA GLY A 47 -4.26 2.10 3.76
C GLY A 47 -5.37 3.00 3.22
N PRO A 48 -5.97 3.88 4.03
CA PRO A 48 -7.05 4.77 3.57
C PRO A 48 -6.64 5.68 2.40
N LYS A 49 -5.42 6.25 2.44
CA LYS A 49 -4.91 7.10 1.36
C LYS A 49 -4.67 6.27 0.09
N THR A 50 -4.10 5.08 0.23
CA THR A 50 -3.87 4.15 -0.90
C THR A 50 -5.19 3.77 -1.57
N GLY A 51 -6.21 3.41 -0.78
CA GLY A 51 -7.54 3.09 -1.31
C GLY A 51 -8.15 4.25 -2.08
N ARG A 52 -8.03 5.49 -1.58
CA ARG A 52 -8.48 6.69 -2.30
C ARG A 52 -7.76 6.88 -3.62
N LEU A 53 -6.43 6.73 -3.66
CA LEU A 53 -5.63 6.86 -4.88
C LEU A 53 -6.04 5.82 -5.92
N ILE A 54 -6.22 4.56 -5.51
CA ILE A 54 -6.67 3.48 -6.40
C ILE A 54 -8.08 3.74 -6.92
N ALA A 55 -9.01 4.18 -6.07
CA ALA A 55 -10.37 4.51 -6.50
C ALA A 55 -10.40 5.67 -7.51
N GLN A 56 -9.53 6.68 -7.34
CA GLN A 56 -9.38 7.76 -8.32
C GLN A 56 -8.90 7.21 -9.66
N MET A 57 -7.84 6.40 -9.67
CA MET A 57 -7.32 5.82 -10.91
C MET A 57 -8.36 4.92 -11.61
N ILE A 58 -9.07 4.08 -10.87
CA ILE A 58 -10.15 3.23 -11.40
C ILE A 58 -11.27 4.05 -12.04
N SER A 59 -11.59 5.21 -11.46
CA SER A 59 -12.65 6.11 -11.97
C SER A 59 -12.17 7.09 -13.05
N GLY A 60 -10.94 6.94 -13.56
CA GLY A 60 -10.36 7.84 -14.56
C GLY A 60 -10.00 9.22 -14.02
N GLN A 61 -9.99 9.40 -12.69
CA GLN A 61 -9.56 10.64 -12.05
C GLN A 61 -8.05 10.61 -11.82
N SER A 62 -7.38 11.70 -12.20
CA SER A 62 -5.94 11.85 -11.92
C SER A 62 -5.70 12.23 -10.45
N PRO A 63 -4.85 11.48 -9.70
CA PRO A 63 -4.37 11.93 -8.41
C PRO A 63 -3.69 13.29 -8.49
N ASN A 64 -3.79 14.10 -7.43
CA ASN A 64 -3.17 15.42 -7.36
C ASN A 64 -1.71 15.41 -6.88
N ILE A 65 -1.05 14.25 -6.99
CA ILE A 65 0.34 14.02 -6.59
C ILE A 65 1.02 13.23 -7.71
N ASP A 66 2.34 13.41 -7.85
CA ASP A 66 3.10 12.57 -8.75
C ASP A 66 3.14 11.13 -8.23
N MET A 67 2.65 10.19 -9.05
CA MET A 67 2.57 8.77 -8.73
C MET A 67 3.79 7.98 -9.21
N SER A 68 4.74 8.60 -9.92
CA SER A 68 5.89 7.94 -10.56
C SER A 68 6.68 7.06 -9.59
N ALA A 69 6.96 7.54 -8.38
CA ALA A 69 7.69 6.80 -7.35
C ALA A 69 6.93 5.56 -6.84
N TYR A 70 5.61 5.51 -6.98
CA TYR A 70 4.76 4.40 -6.53
C TYR A 70 4.38 3.45 -7.66
N ALA A 71 4.63 3.82 -8.92
CA ALA A 71 4.22 3.06 -10.09
C ALA A 71 4.74 1.61 -10.01
N PRO A 72 3.89 0.60 -10.26
CA PRO A 72 4.32 -0.79 -10.21
C PRO A 72 5.38 -1.13 -11.27
N GLU A 73 5.42 -0.38 -12.37
CA GLU A 73 6.39 -0.52 -13.46
C GLU A 73 7.79 -0.02 -13.09
N ARG A 74 8.00 0.62 -11.93
CA ARG A 74 9.33 1.18 -11.59
C ARG A 74 10.44 0.13 -11.45
N TYR A 75 10.08 -1.13 -11.27
CA TYR A 75 11.00 -2.26 -11.25
C TYR A 75 11.07 -3.02 -12.58
N VAL A 76 10.27 -2.61 -13.56
CA VAL A 76 10.27 -3.14 -14.92
C VAL A 76 11.22 -2.28 -15.73
N ALA A 77 12.51 -2.39 -15.44
CA ALA A 77 13.55 -1.89 -16.34
C ALA A 77 13.82 -2.96 -17.40
N LEU A 78 13.63 -2.54 -18.66
CA LEU A 78 13.91 -3.15 -19.98
C LEU A 78 14.66 -4.48 -20.02
#